data_AF-A0A0F6A5I4-F1
#
_entry.id   AF-A0A0F6A5I4-F1
#
_cell.length_a   1.000
_cell.length_b   1.000
_cell.length_c   1.000
_cell.angle_alpha   90.00
_cell.angle_beta   90.00
_cell.angle_gamma   90.00
#
_symmetry.space_group_name_H-M   'P 1'
#
loop_
_entity.id
_entity.type
_entity.pdbx_description
1 polymer ?
#
loop_
_entity_poly.entity_id
_entity_poly.type
_entity_poly.pdbx_seq_one_letter_code
_entity_poly.pdbx_strand_id
1 'polypeptide(L)'
;MSQIPNYQEKIELSPQEWLCWQDEKFNRWRSVNDFPRVVEFLSDSLPFFNDWLTEQVNIKHADLIEFGPARFIKRYGFDVSLVQIDVRYNPFGDVPNDPIIHTSFLSRHELEGYEYRKCIRSSSFISYTDWAIKNKIIDYKCVLETLIPNGSVAYDKTGETSYSNIQFNIPLHMIGRSVQYYKENRFNHETHKHPPKLELLKLGGFSGEIDGGSFGEKNLEFSDLSNLKLNDVMIPSLQSFYYCKMTNFNLIKSNLHMASFYQSVVGIDIREGSIAECNFEYGKVSLSICDGNLSKSKIKSSSLSIDLDKADIIDTKLAYDELVNEPKPERSRIFHRNAKLLYSRLGYPDLAGEHYFMEEKSKRQNLWTIFNGTVKNKGLVEIFSSFFKSSGMLLQELYWGYGEKPLNIIKSVAVIIFLFAMFLFLSDNSSTHLEFYHSIIFSIQSFTNIEIVDITQDNLVINLASSVLSFFGLVSIGLLIASLAAKAKNYN
;
A
#
# COMPACT_ATOMS: atom_id res chain seq x y z
N MET A 1 -25.38 17.82 33.28
CA MET A 1 -25.50 16.59 32.46
C MET A 1 -24.72 16.85 31.19
N SER A 2 -23.56 16.22 31.01
CA SER A 2 -22.81 16.30 29.75
C SER A 2 -23.62 15.60 28.66
N GLN A 3 -23.97 16.29 27.58
CA GLN A 3 -24.55 15.66 26.41
C GLN A 3 -23.58 14.58 25.91
N ILE A 4 -24.10 13.37 25.70
CA ILE A 4 -23.34 12.29 25.08
C ILE A 4 -22.98 12.77 23.67
N PRO A 5 -21.71 12.69 23.24
CA PRO A 5 -21.32 13.11 21.89
C PRO A 5 -22.10 12.35 20.83
N ASN A 6 -22.52 13.02 19.76
CA ASN A 6 -23.44 12.43 18.78
C ASN A 6 -22.83 11.22 18.06
N TYR A 7 -21.50 11.21 17.91
CA TYR A 7 -20.77 10.12 17.27
C TYR A 7 -20.72 8.81 18.07
N GLN A 8 -21.24 8.79 19.30
CA GLN A 8 -21.43 7.56 20.08
C GLN A 8 -22.74 6.85 19.73
N GLU A 9 -23.65 7.48 18.98
CA GLU A 9 -24.88 6.86 18.54
C GLU A 9 -24.60 5.72 17.55
N LYS A 10 -25.22 4.57 17.82
CA LYS A 10 -25.21 3.41 16.93
C LYS A 10 -26.23 3.63 15.83
N ILE A 11 -25.76 3.60 14.60
CA ILE A 11 -26.60 3.71 13.41
C ILE A 11 -26.43 2.45 12.58
N GLU A 12 -27.56 1.80 12.32
CA GLU A 12 -27.64 0.56 11.55
C GLU A 12 -28.72 0.73 10.47
N LEU A 13 -28.47 0.23 9.27
CA LEU A 13 -29.47 0.12 8.22
C LEU A 13 -29.55 -1.33 7.76
N SER A 14 -30.78 -1.84 7.63
CA SER A 14 -31.00 -3.20 7.12
C SER A 14 -30.42 -3.31 5.71
N PRO A 15 -29.62 -4.35 5.42
CA PRO A 15 -29.09 -4.58 4.07
C PRO A 15 -30.15 -4.58 2.96
N GLN A 16 -31.31 -5.17 3.24
CA GLN A 16 -32.43 -5.25 2.31
C GLN A 16 -33.03 -3.88 1.97
N GLU A 17 -32.97 -2.93 2.91
CA GLU A 17 -33.51 -1.60 2.72
C GLU A 17 -32.57 -0.75 1.87
N TRP A 18 -31.30 -0.62 2.28
CA TRP A 18 -30.40 0.34 1.66
C TRP A 18 -29.94 -0.10 0.26
N LEU A 19 -29.83 -1.41 0.00
CA LEU A 19 -29.51 -1.95 -1.33
C LEU A 19 -30.58 -1.63 -2.38
N CYS A 20 -31.83 -1.43 -1.94
CA CYS A 20 -32.97 -1.10 -2.79
C CYS A 20 -33.22 0.41 -2.93
N TRP A 21 -32.52 1.25 -2.16
CA TRP A 21 -32.67 2.70 -2.29
C TRP A 21 -31.99 3.22 -3.55
N GLN A 22 -32.49 4.33 -4.10
CA GLN A 22 -31.75 5.11 -5.09
C GLN A 22 -30.53 5.76 -4.45
N ASP A 23 -29.51 6.07 -5.25
CA ASP A 23 -28.22 6.59 -4.77
C ASP A 23 -28.39 7.95 -4.09
N GLU A 24 -29.19 8.85 -4.67
CA GLU A 24 -29.47 10.17 -4.11
C GLU A 24 -30.21 10.06 -2.77
N LYS A 25 -31.15 9.12 -2.66
CA LYS A 25 -31.90 8.89 -1.42
C LYS A 25 -30.96 8.42 -0.31
N PHE A 26 -30.09 7.47 -0.61
CA PHE A 26 -29.12 6.96 0.36
C PHE A 26 -28.11 8.03 0.77
N ASN A 27 -27.55 8.76 -0.20
CA ASN A 27 -26.58 9.83 0.06
C ASN A 27 -27.18 10.98 0.87
N ARG A 28 -28.43 11.37 0.56
CA ARG A 28 -29.17 12.36 1.35
C ARG A 28 -29.49 11.86 2.76
N TRP A 29 -29.82 10.59 2.91
CA TRP A 29 -30.04 10.03 4.24
C TRP A 29 -28.74 10.08 5.06
N ARG A 30 -27.59 9.76 4.46
CA ARG A 30 -26.30 9.85 5.16
C ARG A 30 -25.93 11.27 5.54
N SER A 31 -26.16 12.26 4.67
CA SER A 31 -25.85 13.66 4.98
C SER A 31 -26.66 14.22 6.14
N VAL A 32 -27.85 13.66 6.41
CA VAL A 32 -28.69 14.06 7.54
C VAL A 32 -28.36 13.27 8.81
N ASN A 33 -28.17 11.96 8.71
CA ASN A 33 -28.17 11.08 9.89
C ASN A 33 -26.78 10.61 10.31
N ASP A 34 -25.81 10.51 9.40
CA ASP A 34 -24.55 9.82 9.67
C ASP A 34 -23.33 10.74 9.49
N PHE A 35 -23.18 11.43 8.35
CA PHE A 35 -22.04 12.31 8.12
C PHE A 35 -21.84 13.40 9.17
N PRO A 36 -22.88 14.05 9.74
CA PRO A 36 -22.68 15.01 10.82
C PRO A 36 -21.91 14.42 12.00
N ARG A 37 -22.23 13.18 12.41
CA ARG A 37 -21.54 12.49 13.50
C ARG A 37 -20.09 12.14 13.13
N VAL A 38 -19.84 11.74 11.88
CA VAL A 38 -18.47 11.44 11.40
C VAL A 38 -17.62 12.71 11.39
N VAL A 39 -18.16 13.83 10.90
CA VAL A 39 -17.43 15.11 10.86
C VAL A 39 -17.17 15.64 12.28
N GLU A 40 -18.15 15.54 13.18
CA GLU A 40 -17.97 15.87 14.61
C GLU A 40 -16.83 15.04 15.22
N PHE A 41 -16.84 13.72 15.01
CA PHE A 41 -15.77 12.85 15.49
C PHE A 41 -14.39 13.22 14.94
N LEU A 42 -14.30 13.53 13.64
CA LEU A 42 -13.05 13.95 13.01
C LEU A 42 -12.56 15.28 13.61
N SER A 43 -13.46 16.25 13.79
CA SER A 43 -13.16 17.54 14.41
C SER A 43 -12.63 17.40 15.84
N ASP A 44 -13.25 16.52 16.62
CA ASP A 44 -12.90 16.31 18.03
C ASP A 44 -11.65 15.43 18.22
N SER A 45 -11.36 14.55 17.26
CA SER A 45 -10.33 13.51 17.42
C SER A 45 -9.05 13.75 16.63
N LEU A 46 -9.12 14.44 15.49
CA LEU A 46 -7.96 14.68 14.65
C LEU A 46 -7.17 15.92 15.12
N PRO A 47 -5.83 15.82 15.28
CA PRO A 47 -5.01 16.95 15.71
C PRO A 47 -5.12 18.14 14.76
N PHE A 48 -5.41 19.32 15.32
CA PHE A 48 -5.49 20.58 14.58
C PHE A 48 -6.48 20.55 13.39
N PHE A 49 -7.51 19.70 13.45
CA PHE A 49 -8.50 19.61 12.36
C PHE A 49 -9.24 20.92 12.13
N ASN A 50 -9.61 21.63 13.20
CA ASN A 50 -10.29 22.92 13.09
C ASN A 50 -9.36 24.02 12.54
N ASP A 51 -8.06 23.98 12.86
CA ASP A 51 -7.08 24.89 12.27
C ASP A 51 -6.92 24.62 10.78
N TRP A 52 -6.78 23.34 10.40
CA TRP A 52 -6.78 22.92 9.00
C TRP A 52 -8.01 23.44 8.25
N LEU A 53 -9.21 23.25 8.81
CA LEU A 53 -10.46 23.66 8.17
C LEU A 53 -10.55 25.20 8.05
N THR A 54 -10.10 25.93 9.07
CA THR A 54 -10.08 27.41 9.06
C THR A 54 -9.08 27.98 8.06
N GLU A 55 -7.97 27.28 7.82
CA GLU A 55 -6.99 27.64 6.79
C GLU A 55 -7.51 27.37 5.36
N GLN A 56 -8.53 26.53 5.17
CA GLN A 56 -9.10 26.29 3.85
C GLN A 56 -10.03 27.45 3.44
N VAL A 57 -9.64 28.23 2.44
CA VAL A 57 -10.37 29.44 2.01
C VAL A 57 -11.81 29.14 1.54
N ASN A 58 -12.02 28.01 0.85
CA ASN A 58 -13.27 27.73 0.12
C ASN A 58 -14.00 26.44 0.56
N ILE A 59 -13.53 25.79 1.62
CA ILE A 59 -14.14 24.57 2.16
C ILE A 59 -14.74 24.88 3.52
N LYS A 60 -16.01 24.55 3.69
CA LYS A 60 -16.76 24.73 4.92
C LYS A 60 -17.14 23.38 5.51
N HIS A 61 -17.48 23.37 6.79
CA HIS A 61 -18.02 22.19 7.47
C HIS A 61 -19.22 21.56 6.72
N ALA A 62 -20.07 22.38 6.11
CA ALA A 62 -21.21 21.90 5.31
C ALA A 62 -20.75 21.10 4.07
N ASP A 63 -19.62 21.44 3.45
CA ASP A 63 -19.10 20.73 2.29
C ASP A 63 -18.64 19.31 2.66
N LEU A 64 -18.09 19.12 3.87
CA LEU A 64 -17.72 17.80 4.37
C LEU A 64 -18.96 16.91 4.53
N ILE A 65 -20.08 17.47 5.00
CA ILE A 65 -21.34 16.74 5.16
C ILE A 65 -21.99 16.46 3.80
N GLU A 66 -21.99 17.42 2.89
CA GLU A 66 -22.63 17.31 1.58
C GLU A 66 -21.90 16.30 0.68
N PHE A 67 -20.56 16.39 0.60
CA PHE A 67 -19.75 15.61 -0.33
C PHE A 67 -19.05 14.41 0.31
N GLY A 68 -19.27 14.16 1.61
CA GLY A 68 -18.65 13.07 2.36
C GLY A 68 -17.26 13.42 2.92
N PRO A 69 -17.02 13.30 4.24
CA PRO A 69 -15.75 13.65 4.87
C PRO A 69 -14.52 12.92 4.32
N ALA A 70 -14.65 11.68 3.82
CA ALA A 70 -13.49 10.86 3.43
C ALA A 70 -12.65 11.51 2.33
N ARG A 71 -13.30 12.22 1.40
CA ARG A 71 -12.65 12.92 0.28
C ARG A 71 -11.81 14.12 0.73
N PHE A 72 -12.10 14.68 1.91
CA PHE A 72 -11.34 15.79 2.46
C PHE A 72 -10.16 15.35 3.31
N ILE A 73 -10.21 14.14 3.87
CA ILE A 73 -9.12 13.60 4.69
C ILE A 73 -8.19 12.64 3.95
N LYS A 74 -8.61 12.08 2.80
CA LYS A 74 -7.79 11.20 1.95
C LYS A 74 -6.48 11.87 1.55
N ARG A 75 -5.37 11.13 1.55
CA ARG A 75 -4.11 11.61 0.97
C ARG A 75 -4.18 11.60 -0.55
N TYR A 76 -3.90 12.75 -1.17
CA TYR A 76 -3.75 12.89 -2.62
C TYR A 76 -2.28 13.08 -3.01
N GLY A 77 -1.47 13.69 -2.14
CA GLY A 77 -0.07 14.04 -2.42
C GLY A 77 0.09 15.34 -3.22
N PHE A 78 -1.00 16.06 -3.46
CA PHE A 78 -1.05 17.32 -4.21
C PHE A 78 -2.28 18.13 -3.80
N ASP A 79 -2.33 19.41 -4.20
CA ASP A 79 -3.49 20.28 -3.99
C ASP A 79 -4.67 19.81 -4.85
N VAL A 80 -5.84 19.66 -4.22
CA VAL A 80 -7.06 19.13 -4.84
C VAL A 80 -8.02 20.26 -5.12
N SER A 81 -8.84 20.12 -6.15
CA SER A 81 -9.98 20.99 -6.38
C SER A 81 -11.28 20.20 -6.35
N LEU A 82 -12.19 20.64 -5.48
CA LEU A 82 -13.59 20.25 -5.51
C LEU A 82 -14.25 21.02 -6.66
N VAL A 83 -14.73 20.31 -7.67
CA VAL A 83 -15.39 20.90 -8.84
C VAL A 83 -16.79 20.33 -8.99
N GLN A 84 -17.76 21.22 -9.12
CA GLN A 84 -19.12 20.89 -9.54
C GLN A 84 -19.30 21.32 -10.99
N ILE A 85 -19.51 20.36 -11.86
CA ILE A 85 -19.58 20.54 -13.31
C ILE A 85 -20.99 20.23 -13.77
N ASP A 86 -21.52 21.06 -14.65
CA ASP A 86 -22.73 20.77 -15.38
C ASP A 86 -22.42 19.79 -16.52
N VAL A 87 -22.84 18.53 -16.39
CA VAL A 87 -22.55 17.48 -17.38
C VAL A 87 -23.58 17.40 -18.51
N ARG A 88 -24.50 18.37 -18.60
CA ARG A 88 -25.46 18.44 -19.70
C ARG A 88 -24.74 18.52 -21.04
N TYR A 89 -24.94 17.49 -21.86
CA TYR A 89 -24.63 17.55 -23.28
C TYR A 89 -25.87 18.05 -24.00
N ASN A 90 -25.87 19.30 -24.45
CA ASN A 90 -26.96 19.84 -25.27
C ASN A 90 -26.49 20.03 -26.72
N PRO A 91 -26.67 19.02 -27.59
CA PRO A 91 -26.35 19.16 -29.01
C PRO A 91 -27.33 20.07 -29.77
N PHE A 92 -28.49 20.40 -29.20
CA PHE A 92 -29.58 21.12 -29.88
C PHE A 92 -30.12 22.25 -28.99
N GLY A 93 -29.32 23.31 -28.85
CA GLY A 93 -29.53 24.46 -27.96
C GLY A 93 -30.99 24.86 -27.65
N ASP A 94 -31.19 25.27 -26.39
CA ASP A 94 -32.31 26.07 -25.85
C ASP A 94 -33.51 25.39 -25.15
N VAL A 95 -33.48 24.08 -24.85
CA VAL A 95 -34.46 23.54 -23.88
C VAL A 95 -33.98 23.79 -22.43
N PRO A 96 -34.72 24.56 -21.61
CA PRO A 96 -34.37 24.77 -20.20
C PRO A 96 -34.63 23.49 -19.40
N ASN A 97 -33.58 22.70 -19.20
CA ASN A 97 -33.56 21.57 -18.27
C ASN A 97 -32.80 21.95 -17.00
N ASP A 98 -33.15 21.35 -15.87
CA ASP A 98 -32.37 21.50 -14.63
C ASP A 98 -30.92 21.02 -14.84
N PRO A 99 -29.91 21.69 -14.24
CA PRO A 99 -28.52 21.29 -14.38
C PRO A 99 -28.27 19.91 -13.77
N ILE A 100 -27.54 19.05 -14.49
CA ILE A 100 -27.06 17.78 -13.95
C ILE A 100 -25.68 18.06 -13.37
N ILE A 101 -25.62 18.19 -12.06
CA ILE A 101 -24.40 18.55 -11.35
C ILE A 101 -23.63 17.27 -11.02
N HIS A 102 -22.47 17.11 -11.66
CA HIS A 102 -21.51 16.09 -11.28
C HIS A 102 -20.42 16.70 -10.40
N THR A 103 -20.11 16.04 -9.29
CA THR A 103 -19.07 16.50 -8.36
C THR A 103 -17.82 15.64 -8.51
N SER A 104 -16.68 16.28 -8.73
CA SER A 104 -15.38 15.60 -8.89
C SER A 104 -14.31 16.25 -8.02
N PHE A 105 -13.32 15.46 -7.64
CA PHE A 105 -12.15 15.88 -6.88
C PHE A 105 -10.92 15.68 -7.76
N LEU A 106 -10.39 16.77 -8.28
CA LEU A 106 -9.41 16.75 -9.38
C LEU A 106 -8.09 17.37 -8.94
N SER A 107 -7.00 16.82 -9.43
CA SER A 107 -5.68 17.46 -9.40
C SER A 107 -5.64 18.69 -10.30
N ARG A 108 -4.66 19.58 -10.08
CA ARG A 108 -4.46 20.76 -10.92
C ARG A 108 -4.30 20.42 -12.41
N HIS A 109 -3.60 19.34 -12.74
CA HIS A 109 -3.40 18.90 -14.12
C HIS A 109 -4.67 18.33 -14.75
N GLU A 110 -5.50 17.63 -13.97
CA GLU A 110 -6.79 17.12 -14.48
C GLU A 110 -7.76 18.26 -14.78
N LEU A 111 -7.73 19.35 -14.01
CA LEU A 111 -8.57 20.54 -14.24
C LEU A 111 -8.36 21.18 -15.60
N GLU A 112 -7.13 21.16 -16.13
CA GLU A 112 -6.81 21.69 -17.46
C GLU A 112 -7.59 20.96 -18.56
N GLY A 113 -7.95 19.69 -18.35
CA GLY A 113 -8.80 18.93 -19.26
C GLY A 113 -10.28 19.33 -19.25
N TYR A 114 -10.73 20.14 -18.29
CA TYR A 114 -12.13 20.52 -18.09
C TYR A 114 -12.45 21.96 -18.51
N GLU A 115 -11.51 22.69 -19.13
CA GLU A 115 -11.70 24.10 -19.52
C GLU A 115 -12.95 24.36 -20.39
N TYR A 116 -13.41 23.34 -21.14
CA TYR A 116 -14.57 23.46 -22.04
C TYR A 116 -15.93 23.20 -21.37
N ARG A 117 -15.96 22.73 -20.11
CA ARG A 117 -17.23 22.45 -19.41
C ARG A 117 -17.63 23.61 -18.52
N LYS A 118 -18.94 23.84 -18.39
CA LYS A 118 -19.48 24.85 -17.50
C LYS A 118 -19.27 24.44 -16.04
N CYS A 119 -18.20 24.95 -15.45
CA CYS A 119 -17.91 24.82 -14.03
C CYS A 119 -18.87 25.70 -13.23
N ILE A 120 -19.68 25.09 -12.35
CA ILE A 120 -20.61 25.80 -11.47
C ILE A 120 -19.87 26.30 -10.22
N ARG A 121 -19.06 25.42 -9.62
CA ARG A 121 -18.25 25.72 -8.43
C ARG A 121 -16.89 25.06 -8.57
N SER A 122 -15.83 25.78 -8.26
CA SER A 122 -14.48 25.24 -8.11
C SER A 122 -13.88 25.76 -6.81
N SER A 123 -13.35 24.87 -5.99
CA SER A 123 -12.79 25.20 -4.68
C SER A 123 -11.54 24.36 -4.45
N SER A 124 -10.38 25.00 -4.52
CA SER A 124 -9.10 24.35 -4.23
C SER A 124 -8.85 24.26 -2.73
N PHE A 125 -8.30 23.13 -2.29
CA PHE A 125 -7.96 22.85 -0.91
C PHE A 125 -6.81 21.83 -0.81
N ILE A 126 -6.17 21.77 0.35
CA ILE A 126 -5.21 20.72 0.70
C ILE A 126 -5.95 19.72 1.60
N SER A 127 -5.91 18.43 1.28
CA SER A 127 -6.53 17.41 2.15
C SER A 127 -5.94 17.47 3.56
N TYR A 128 -6.72 17.08 4.58
CA TYR A 128 -6.23 17.08 5.96
C TYR A 128 -4.93 16.26 6.08
N THR A 129 -4.86 15.10 5.44
CA THR A 129 -3.66 14.25 5.49
C THR A 129 -2.45 14.93 4.85
N ASP A 130 -2.61 15.53 3.66
CA ASP A 130 -1.51 16.22 2.98
C ASP A 130 -1.06 17.45 3.78
N TRP A 131 -2.01 18.19 4.36
CA TRP A 131 -1.75 19.32 5.25
C TRP A 131 -1.00 18.88 6.52
N ALA A 132 -1.41 17.78 7.15
CA ALA A 132 -0.78 17.24 8.35
C ALA A 132 0.68 16.81 8.09
N ILE A 133 0.93 16.18 6.94
CA ILE A 133 2.28 15.81 6.49
C ILE A 133 3.12 17.07 6.24
N LYS A 134 2.57 18.04 5.51
CA LYS A 134 3.25 19.30 5.17
C LYS A 134 3.65 20.09 6.41
N ASN A 135 2.77 20.15 7.41
CA ASN A 135 3.01 20.84 8.68
C ASN A 135 3.76 19.97 9.72
N LYS A 136 4.14 18.73 9.36
CA LYS A 136 4.88 17.81 10.23
C LYS A 136 4.23 17.64 11.61
N ILE A 137 2.90 17.48 11.63
CA ILE A 137 2.16 17.23 12.87
C ILE A 137 2.77 16.02 13.58
N ILE A 138 3.02 16.16 14.88
CA ILE A 138 3.56 15.08 15.70
C ILE A 138 2.62 13.86 15.58
N ASP A 139 3.19 12.67 15.36
CA ASP A 139 2.45 11.42 15.24
C ASP A 139 1.42 11.34 14.09
N TYR A 140 1.56 12.15 13.03
CA TYR A 140 0.72 12.02 11.82
C TYR A 140 0.70 10.58 11.24
N LYS A 141 1.79 9.82 11.43
CA LYS A 141 1.88 8.38 11.13
C LYS A 141 0.83 7.57 11.88
N CYS A 142 0.69 7.80 13.18
CA CYS A 142 -0.29 7.11 14.01
C CYS A 142 -1.70 7.47 13.57
N VAL A 143 -1.98 8.75 13.28
CA VAL A 143 -3.28 9.21 12.78
C VAL A 143 -3.68 8.41 11.52
N LEU A 144 -2.76 8.30 10.56
CA LEU A 144 -3.01 7.62 9.30
C LEU A 144 -3.16 6.10 9.43
N GLU A 145 -2.41 5.47 10.33
CA GLU A 145 -2.60 4.05 10.66
C GLU A 145 -3.95 3.80 11.35
N THR A 146 -4.42 4.74 12.17
CA THR A 146 -5.69 4.62 12.90
C THR A 146 -6.93 4.88 12.06
N LEU A 147 -6.80 5.59 10.94
CA LEU A 147 -7.91 5.77 9.99
C LEU A 147 -8.30 4.45 9.30
N ILE A 148 -7.40 3.46 9.24
CA ILE A 148 -7.73 2.12 8.76
C ILE A 148 -8.63 1.46 9.81
N PRO A 149 -9.88 1.07 9.46
CA PRO A 149 -10.79 0.45 10.40
C PRO A 149 -10.17 -0.75 11.11
N ASN A 150 -10.25 -0.75 12.42
CA ASN A 150 -9.59 -1.70 13.29
C ASN A 150 -10.52 -2.08 14.45
N GLY A 151 -10.41 -3.33 14.91
CA GLY A 151 -11.35 -3.89 15.88
C GLY A 151 -12.57 -4.54 15.23
N SER A 152 -12.78 -5.81 15.55
CA SER A 152 -14.07 -6.50 15.45
C SER A 152 -14.37 -6.98 16.85
N VAL A 153 -15.49 -6.51 17.40
CA VAL A 153 -16.08 -7.20 18.55
C VAL A 153 -17.20 -8.04 17.95
N ALA A 154 -16.91 -9.31 17.66
CA ALA A 154 -17.95 -10.29 17.41
C ALA A 154 -18.26 -10.97 18.74
N TYR A 155 -19.50 -10.84 19.23
CA TYR A 155 -19.92 -11.51 20.46
C TYR A 155 -20.30 -12.97 20.21
N ASP A 156 -20.58 -13.31 18.95
CA ASP A 156 -20.94 -14.65 18.48
C ASP A 156 -19.87 -15.22 17.53
N LYS A 157 -19.94 -16.54 17.32
CA LYS A 157 -19.09 -17.25 16.35
C LYS A 157 -19.52 -17.00 14.90
N THR A 158 -20.77 -16.55 14.68
CA THR A 158 -21.35 -16.29 13.36
C THR A 158 -20.88 -14.95 12.79
N GLY A 159 -20.44 -14.02 13.64
CA GLY A 159 -20.05 -12.67 13.26
C GLY A 159 -21.24 -11.73 13.02
N GLU A 160 -22.47 -12.16 13.27
CA GLU A 160 -23.68 -11.36 12.99
C GLU A 160 -23.74 -10.13 13.89
N THR A 161 -23.39 -10.28 15.16
CA THR A 161 -23.23 -9.18 16.12
C THR A 161 -21.89 -8.45 15.99
N SER A 162 -21.13 -8.68 14.91
CA SER A 162 -19.83 -8.01 14.76
C SER A 162 -20.03 -6.53 14.52
N TYR A 163 -19.49 -5.73 15.43
CA TYR A 163 -19.41 -4.29 15.27
C TYR A 163 -17.99 -3.89 14.93
N SER A 164 -17.87 -3.03 13.93
CA SER A 164 -16.60 -2.49 13.49
C SER A 164 -16.56 -1.01 13.71
N ASN A 165 -15.38 -0.54 14.04
CA ASN A 165 -15.18 0.83 14.45
C ASN A 165 -13.86 1.33 13.87
N ILE A 166 -13.77 2.65 13.77
CA ILE A 166 -12.49 3.32 13.72
C ILE A 166 -12.23 3.78 15.14
N GLN A 167 -11.25 3.16 15.77
CA GLN A 167 -10.73 3.64 17.02
C GLN A 167 -9.44 4.38 16.76
N PHE A 168 -9.44 5.67 17.06
CA PHE A 168 -8.22 6.43 17.15
C PHE A 168 -7.46 5.93 18.40
N ASN A 169 -6.63 4.91 18.21
CA ASN A 169 -5.53 4.59 19.13
C ASN A 169 -4.41 5.64 18.96
N ILE A 170 -4.78 6.91 18.90
CA ILE A 170 -3.84 8.00 19.05
C ILE A 170 -3.49 7.98 20.54
N PRO A 171 -2.20 7.92 20.91
CA PRO A 171 -1.79 8.05 22.30
C PRO A 171 -2.48 9.27 22.93
N LEU A 172 -2.69 9.25 24.25
CA LEU A 172 -3.26 10.32 25.10
C LEU A 172 -2.63 11.72 24.96
N HIS A 173 -1.75 11.94 23.98
CA HIS A 173 -1.13 13.20 23.62
C HIS A 173 -1.99 13.97 22.60
N MET A 174 -3.23 14.27 22.98
CA MET A 174 -4.00 15.34 22.34
C MET A 174 -3.44 16.70 22.76
N ILE A 175 -3.22 17.60 21.80
CA ILE A 175 -2.85 18.99 22.07
C ILE A 175 -4.12 19.76 22.43
N GLY A 176 -4.07 20.43 23.59
CA GLY A 176 -5.19 21.00 24.35
C GLY A 176 -5.11 20.67 25.85
N ARG A 177 -4.36 19.62 26.23
CA ARG A 177 -4.07 19.26 27.62
C ARG A 177 -2.57 18.97 27.77
N SER A 178 -1.88 19.69 28.65
CA SER A 178 -0.42 19.58 28.80
C SER A 178 0.01 18.21 29.35
N VAL A 179 1.26 17.80 29.11
CA VAL A 179 1.87 16.62 29.77
C VAL A 179 1.77 16.72 31.30
N GLN A 180 1.75 17.94 31.83
CA GLN A 180 1.59 18.27 33.25
C GLN A 180 0.19 17.93 33.76
N TYR A 181 -0.87 18.27 33.00
CA TYR A 181 -2.26 17.92 33.31
C TYR A 181 -2.46 16.42 33.51
N TYR A 182 -1.77 15.58 32.74
CA TYR A 182 -1.82 14.12 32.88
C TYR A 182 -0.96 13.57 34.02
N LYS A 183 0.17 14.20 34.35
CA LYS A 183 0.96 13.83 35.54
C LYS A 183 0.21 14.17 36.83
N GLU A 184 -0.54 15.28 36.83
CA GLU A 184 -1.36 15.73 37.96
C GLU A 184 -2.68 14.94 38.08
N ASN A 185 -3.28 14.53 36.96
CA ASN A 185 -4.52 13.72 36.94
C ASN A 185 -4.31 12.21 36.80
N ARG A 186 -3.07 11.71 36.88
CA ARG A 186 -2.76 10.28 36.80
C ARG A 186 -3.41 9.44 37.91
N PHE A 187 -3.82 10.10 39.00
CA PHE A 187 -4.48 9.47 40.14
C PHE A 187 -6.01 9.49 40.07
N ASN A 188 -6.62 10.18 39.09
CA ASN A 188 -8.06 10.13 38.85
C ASN A 188 -8.39 9.11 37.74
N HIS A 189 -8.18 7.83 38.05
CA HIS A 189 -8.36 6.71 37.11
C HIS A 189 -9.82 6.37 36.74
N GLU A 190 -10.82 7.07 37.28
CA GLU A 190 -12.22 6.63 37.13
C GLU A 190 -13.01 7.29 35.98
N THR A 191 -12.53 8.40 35.39
CA THR A 191 -13.38 9.22 34.49
C THR A 191 -12.97 9.28 33.01
N HIS A 192 -11.81 8.75 32.61
CA HIS A 192 -11.38 8.75 31.19
C HIS A 192 -11.15 7.32 30.70
N LYS A 193 -12.26 6.60 30.47
CA LYS A 193 -12.24 5.13 30.33
C LYS A 193 -11.67 4.59 29.02
N HIS A 194 -11.76 5.25 27.86
CA HIS A 194 -11.24 4.70 26.59
C HIS A 194 -10.90 5.82 25.57
N PRO A 195 -9.99 5.58 24.60
CA PRO A 195 -9.76 6.53 23.51
C PRO A 195 -11.04 6.73 22.68
N PRO A 196 -11.22 7.91 22.04
CA PRO A 196 -12.40 8.19 21.24
C PRO A 196 -12.54 7.17 20.11
N LYS A 197 -13.78 6.75 19.88
CA LYS A 197 -14.12 5.67 18.98
C LYS A 197 -15.34 6.09 18.16
N LEU A 198 -15.24 5.94 16.85
CA LEU A 198 -16.36 6.06 15.93
C LEU A 198 -16.78 4.66 15.52
N GLU A 199 -18.02 4.31 15.83
CA GLU A 199 -18.60 3.10 15.30
C GLU A 199 -19.02 3.32 13.84
N LEU A 200 -18.56 2.46 12.94
CA LEU A 200 -18.87 2.60 11.51
C LEU A 200 -20.37 2.39 11.28
N LEU A 201 -20.91 3.02 10.23
CA LEU A 201 -22.30 2.78 9.82
C LEU A 201 -22.46 1.29 9.48
N LYS A 202 -23.30 0.58 10.24
CA LYS A 202 -23.50 -0.85 10.03
C LYS A 202 -24.45 -1.06 8.85
N LEU A 203 -23.90 -1.53 7.74
CA LEU A 203 -24.62 -1.84 6.49
C LEU A 203 -24.62 -3.35 6.19
N GLY A 204 -23.85 -4.14 6.95
CA GLY A 204 -23.79 -5.60 6.87
C GLY A 204 -24.29 -6.30 8.13
N GLY A 205 -23.86 -7.56 8.34
CA GLY A 205 -24.25 -8.36 9.51
C GLY A 205 -25.53 -9.17 9.33
N PHE A 206 -26.03 -9.30 8.11
CA PHE A 206 -27.19 -10.13 7.80
C PHE A 206 -26.75 -11.56 7.48
N SER A 207 -27.36 -12.52 8.16
CA SER A 207 -27.00 -13.94 8.05
C SER A 207 -27.52 -14.62 6.79
N GLY A 208 -28.59 -14.08 6.21
CA GLY A 208 -29.18 -14.57 4.98
C GLY A 208 -28.43 -14.11 3.73
N GLU A 209 -28.78 -14.75 2.62
CA GLU A 209 -28.38 -14.32 1.29
C GLU A 209 -29.37 -13.27 0.80
N ILE A 210 -28.85 -12.22 0.15
CA ILE A 210 -29.66 -11.18 -0.46
C ILE A 210 -29.56 -11.37 -1.96
N ASP A 211 -30.69 -11.75 -2.55
CA ASP A 211 -30.82 -11.89 -3.99
C ASP A 211 -31.07 -10.51 -4.62
N GLY A 212 -30.18 -10.11 -5.51
CA GLY A 212 -30.26 -8.84 -6.22
C GLY A 212 -29.98 -7.60 -5.35
N GLY A 213 -30.21 -6.43 -5.94
CA GLY A 213 -29.84 -5.13 -5.39
C GLY A 213 -28.78 -4.42 -6.24
N SER A 214 -28.51 -3.15 -5.92
CA SER A 214 -27.52 -2.36 -6.66
C SER A 214 -26.66 -1.54 -5.71
N PHE A 215 -25.33 -1.59 -5.91
CA PHE A 215 -24.39 -0.78 -5.13
C PHE A 215 -24.25 0.66 -5.64
N GLY A 216 -24.71 0.94 -6.86
CA GLY A 216 -24.82 2.30 -7.43
C GLY A 216 -23.58 3.18 -7.24
N GLU A 217 -23.81 4.49 -7.14
CA GLU A 217 -22.88 5.52 -6.67
C GLU A 217 -23.18 5.89 -5.20
N LYS A 218 -23.50 4.90 -4.37
CA LYS A 218 -23.78 5.12 -2.95
C LYS A 218 -22.50 5.55 -2.26
N ASN A 219 -22.54 6.59 -1.46
CA ASN A 219 -21.39 6.98 -0.68
C ASN A 219 -21.25 5.99 0.49
N LEU A 220 -20.34 5.03 0.38
CA LEU A 220 -20.11 3.96 1.36
C LEU A 220 -18.90 4.24 2.27
N GLU A 221 -18.38 5.45 2.31
CA GLU A 221 -17.26 5.78 3.19
C GLU A 221 -17.58 5.54 4.68
N PHE A 222 -16.62 5.15 5.50
CA PHE A 222 -16.84 4.92 6.95
C PHE A 222 -17.99 3.93 7.26
N SER A 223 -18.17 2.90 6.42
CA SER A 223 -19.18 1.85 6.64
C SER A 223 -18.59 0.48 6.97
N ASP A 224 -19.35 -0.31 7.72
CA ASP A 224 -19.10 -1.73 7.96
C ASP A 224 -20.06 -2.58 7.12
N LEU A 225 -19.51 -3.23 6.09
CA LEU A 225 -20.18 -4.13 5.16
C LEU A 225 -19.84 -5.60 5.47
N SER A 226 -19.24 -5.90 6.62
CA SER A 226 -18.85 -7.26 6.97
C SER A 226 -20.05 -8.21 7.08
N ASN A 227 -19.82 -9.48 6.75
CA ASN A 227 -20.80 -10.56 6.74
C ASN A 227 -22.02 -10.23 5.87
N LEU A 228 -21.78 -9.75 4.65
CA LEU A 228 -22.79 -9.70 3.61
C LEU A 228 -22.60 -10.87 2.66
N LYS A 229 -23.70 -11.50 2.27
CA LYS A 229 -23.75 -12.50 1.22
C LYS A 229 -24.70 -12.01 0.14
N LEU A 230 -24.14 -11.72 -1.02
CA LEU A 230 -24.86 -11.14 -2.13
C LEU A 230 -24.86 -12.13 -3.28
N ASN A 231 -26.05 -12.40 -3.81
CA ASN A 231 -26.24 -13.28 -4.94
C ASN A 231 -26.76 -12.48 -6.14
N ASP A 232 -26.09 -12.64 -7.28
CA ASP A 232 -26.43 -11.97 -8.54
C ASP A 232 -26.55 -10.43 -8.41
N VAL A 233 -25.61 -9.82 -7.68
CA VAL A 233 -25.56 -8.37 -7.49
C VAL A 233 -24.60 -7.73 -8.49
N MET A 234 -25.10 -6.75 -9.23
CA MET A 234 -24.26 -5.90 -10.06
C MET A 234 -23.74 -4.74 -9.21
N ILE A 235 -22.42 -4.68 -9.05
CA ILE A 235 -21.74 -3.50 -8.49
C ILE A 235 -21.28 -2.68 -9.69
N PRO A 236 -22.02 -1.60 -10.05
CA PRO A 236 -21.68 -0.81 -11.22
C PRO A 236 -20.34 -0.12 -11.04
N SER A 237 -19.80 0.36 -12.16
CA SER A 237 -18.52 1.06 -12.22
C SER A 237 -18.48 2.29 -11.30
N LEU A 238 -17.29 2.60 -10.78
CA LEU A 238 -16.94 3.83 -10.03
C LEU A 238 -17.34 3.86 -8.54
N GLN A 239 -17.77 2.73 -7.97
CA GLN A 239 -18.03 2.66 -6.54
C GLN A 239 -16.75 2.88 -5.70
N SER A 240 -16.84 3.75 -4.69
CA SER A 240 -15.72 4.09 -3.80
C SER A 240 -15.98 3.61 -2.37
N PHE A 241 -15.00 2.92 -1.80
CA PHE A 241 -15.00 2.36 -0.45
C PHE A 241 -13.83 2.95 0.35
N TYR A 242 -14.06 4.07 1.02
CA TYR A 242 -13.04 4.78 1.78
C TYR A 242 -13.20 4.57 3.28
N TYR A 243 -12.14 4.12 3.94
CA TYR A 243 -12.14 3.84 5.38
C TYR A 243 -13.25 2.86 5.78
N CYS A 244 -13.50 1.86 4.93
CA CYS A 244 -14.54 0.85 5.11
C CYS A 244 -13.95 -0.43 5.68
N LYS A 245 -14.82 -1.25 6.27
CA LYS A 245 -14.50 -2.63 6.59
C LYS A 245 -15.45 -3.57 5.87
N MET A 246 -14.86 -4.57 5.24
CA MET A 246 -15.55 -5.62 4.51
C MET A 246 -14.83 -6.91 4.86
N THR A 247 -15.33 -7.68 5.81
CA THR A 247 -14.79 -9.01 6.13
C THR A 247 -15.88 -10.05 5.98
N ASN A 248 -15.55 -11.21 5.41
CA ASN A 248 -16.54 -12.22 5.02
C ASN A 248 -17.59 -11.62 4.08
N PHE A 249 -17.15 -10.81 3.12
CA PHE A 249 -18.02 -10.24 2.09
C PHE A 249 -18.09 -11.23 0.93
N ASN A 250 -19.19 -11.97 0.82
CA ASN A 250 -19.34 -13.04 -0.14
C ASN A 250 -20.16 -12.56 -1.35
N LEU A 251 -19.60 -12.73 -2.54
CA LEU A 251 -20.21 -12.43 -3.82
C LEU A 251 -20.41 -13.74 -4.58
N ILE A 252 -21.65 -14.15 -4.78
CA ILE A 252 -22.03 -15.35 -5.53
C ILE A 252 -22.59 -14.90 -6.87
N LYS A 253 -22.05 -15.41 -7.98
CA LYS A 253 -22.48 -15.06 -9.35
C LYS A 253 -22.49 -13.55 -9.61
N SER A 254 -21.61 -12.82 -8.96
CA SER A 254 -21.61 -11.35 -8.94
C SER A 254 -20.28 -10.81 -9.47
N ASN A 255 -20.35 -9.64 -10.09
CA ASN A 255 -19.18 -8.98 -10.67
C ASN A 255 -18.92 -7.65 -9.97
N LEU A 256 -17.67 -7.47 -9.53
CA LEU A 256 -17.16 -6.25 -8.95
C LEU A 256 -16.31 -5.53 -10.00
N HIS A 257 -16.82 -4.43 -10.56
CA HIS A 257 -16.18 -3.72 -11.66
C HIS A 257 -15.84 -2.26 -11.27
N MET A 258 -14.62 -1.81 -11.58
CA MET A 258 -14.15 -0.43 -11.39
C MET A 258 -14.38 0.12 -9.96
N ALA A 259 -14.19 -0.71 -8.94
CA ALA A 259 -14.31 -0.28 -7.54
C ALA A 259 -12.97 0.23 -7.00
N SER A 260 -13.01 1.25 -6.16
CA SER A 260 -11.83 1.82 -5.50
C SER A 260 -11.91 1.71 -3.99
N PHE A 261 -10.92 1.06 -3.38
CA PHE A 261 -10.80 0.85 -1.94
C PHE A 261 -9.61 1.66 -1.41
N TYR A 262 -9.85 2.56 -0.46
CA TYR A 262 -8.79 3.40 0.13
C TYR A 262 -8.76 3.28 1.64
N GLN A 263 -7.61 2.88 2.20
CA GLN A 263 -7.41 2.66 3.64
C GLN A 263 -8.51 1.79 4.28
N SER A 264 -8.97 0.79 3.54
CA SER A 264 -10.03 -0.12 3.94
C SER A 264 -9.48 -1.49 4.34
N VAL A 265 -10.21 -2.22 5.16
CA VAL A 265 -9.94 -3.65 5.43
C VAL A 265 -10.89 -4.46 4.56
N VAL A 266 -10.33 -5.15 3.57
CA VAL A 266 -11.08 -5.82 2.51
C VAL A 266 -10.81 -7.32 2.56
N GLY A 267 -11.87 -8.10 2.69
CA GLY A 267 -11.93 -9.54 2.83
C GLY A 267 -13.11 -10.06 2.03
N ILE A 268 -12.89 -10.25 0.72
CA ILE A 268 -13.91 -10.61 -0.26
C ILE A 268 -13.72 -12.07 -0.67
N ASP A 269 -14.80 -12.85 -0.65
CA ASP A 269 -14.88 -14.19 -1.24
C ASP A 269 -15.82 -14.14 -2.44
N ILE A 270 -15.32 -14.49 -3.63
CA ILE A 270 -16.10 -14.50 -4.88
C ILE A 270 -16.22 -15.93 -5.38
N ARG A 271 -17.45 -16.34 -5.68
CA ARG A 271 -17.76 -17.64 -6.29
C ARG A 271 -18.49 -17.41 -7.60
N GLU A 272 -18.00 -18.00 -8.68
CA GLU A 272 -18.60 -17.88 -10.02
C GLU A 272 -18.71 -16.41 -10.48
N GLY A 273 -17.68 -15.59 -10.25
CA GLY A 273 -17.73 -14.15 -10.50
C GLY A 273 -16.40 -13.51 -10.87
N SER A 274 -16.38 -12.19 -11.02
CA SER A 274 -15.19 -11.44 -11.43
C SER A 274 -14.89 -10.22 -10.57
N ILE A 275 -13.60 -9.92 -10.39
CA ILE A 275 -13.09 -8.61 -9.97
C ILE A 275 -12.37 -8.00 -11.17
N ALA A 276 -12.83 -6.86 -11.64
CA ALA A 276 -12.28 -6.21 -12.81
C ALA A 276 -12.01 -4.73 -12.56
N GLU A 277 -10.84 -4.25 -12.98
CA GLU A 277 -10.46 -2.82 -12.96
C GLU A 277 -10.55 -2.18 -11.56
N CYS A 278 -10.34 -2.98 -10.50
CA CYS A 278 -10.44 -2.51 -9.13
C CYS A 278 -9.10 -1.98 -8.60
N ASN A 279 -9.17 -0.89 -7.82
CA ASN A 279 -8.00 -0.26 -7.20
C ASN A 279 -8.07 -0.45 -5.68
N PHE A 280 -7.06 -1.09 -5.10
CA PHE A 280 -6.93 -1.26 -3.66
C PHE A 280 -5.70 -0.49 -3.19
N GLU A 281 -5.89 0.50 -2.31
CA GLU A 281 -4.84 1.42 -1.89
C GLU A 281 -4.75 1.52 -0.37
N TYR A 282 -3.56 1.29 0.17
CA TYR A 282 -3.17 1.53 1.56
C TYR A 282 -4.03 0.80 2.61
N GLY A 283 -4.67 -0.30 2.22
CA GLY A 283 -5.54 -1.11 3.06
C GLY A 283 -4.91 -2.43 3.52
N LYS A 284 -5.77 -3.33 4.01
CA LYS A 284 -5.47 -4.76 4.14
C LYS A 284 -6.36 -5.51 3.16
N VAL A 285 -5.76 -6.35 2.32
CA VAL A 285 -6.48 -7.03 1.23
C VAL A 285 -6.37 -8.54 1.41
N SER A 286 -7.53 -9.19 1.50
CA SER A 286 -7.73 -10.62 1.48
C SER A 286 -8.77 -10.95 0.42
N LEU A 287 -8.37 -11.65 -0.63
CA LEU A 287 -9.25 -12.06 -1.72
C LEU A 287 -9.26 -13.59 -1.79
N SER A 288 -10.45 -14.16 -1.90
CA SER A 288 -10.68 -15.56 -2.24
C SER A 288 -11.52 -15.56 -3.51
N ILE A 289 -11.04 -16.21 -4.57
CA ILE A 289 -11.75 -16.28 -5.85
C ILE A 289 -11.84 -17.74 -6.27
N CYS A 290 -13.06 -18.25 -6.37
CA CYS A 290 -13.38 -19.61 -6.78
C CYS A 290 -14.18 -19.59 -8.09
N ASP A 291 -13.69 -20.30 -9.11
CA ASP A 291 -14.30 -20.38 -10.45
C ASP A 291 -14.58 -18.96 -11.04
N GLY A 292 -13.56 -18.09 -11.06
CA GLY A 292 -13.71 -16.68 -11.39
C GLY A 292 -12.46 -16.02 -11.97
N ASN A 293 -12.44 -14.68 -12.04
CA ASN A 293 -11.24 -13.97 -12.49
C ASN A 293 -10.94 -12.67 -11.72
N LEU A 294 -9.66 -12.30 -11.69
CA LEU A 294 -9.16 -11.00 -11.22
C LEU A 294 -8.42 -10.31 -12.37
N SER A 295 -9.04 -9.29 -12.96
CA SER A 295 -8.52 -8.65 -14.18
C SER A 295 -8.24 -7.16 -13.98
N LYS A 296 -7.16 -6.67 -14.63
CA LYS A 296 -6.78 -5.25 -14.75
C LYS A 296 -6.79 -4.47 -13.43
N SER A 297 -6.60 -5.17 -12.31
CA SER A 297 -6.74 -4.59 -10.99
C SER A 297 -5.39 -4.14 -10.46
N LYS A 298 -5.39 -3.14 -9.59
CA LYS A 298 -4.18 -2.59 -9.00
C LYS A 298 -4.26 -2.73 -7.49
N ILE A 299 -3.32 -3.46 -6.90
CA ILE A 299 -3.26 -3.68 -5.46
C ILE A 299 -1.99 -3.05 -4.92
N LYS A 300 -2.16 -1.89 -4.28
CA LYS A 300 -1.14 -1.15 -3.52
C LYS A 300 -1.42 -1.33 -2.03
N SER A 301 -0.80 -2.32 -1.41
CA SER A 301 -1.13 -2.71 -0.04
C SER A 301 0.11 -3.13 0.76
N SER A 302 0.03 -2.96 2.08
CA SER A 302 1.02 -3.49 3.01
C SER A 302 0.79 -4.96 3.38
N SER A 303 -0.44 -5.46 3.13
CA SER A 303 -0.89 -6.81 3.47
C SER A 303 -1.71 -7.37 2.32
N LEU A 304 -1.28 -8.52 1.80
CA LEU A 304 -1.92 -9.19 0.69
C LEU A 304 -2.08 -10.67 1.00
N SER A 305 -3.30 -11.17 0.94
CA SER A 305 -3.63 -12.58 0.90
C SER A 305 -4.54 -12.81 -0.30
N ILE A 306 -4.12 -13.62 -1.26
CA ILE A 306 -4.95 -13.98 -2.41
C ILE A 306 -4.97 -15.50 -2.47
N ASP A 307 -6.17 -16.06 -2.41
CA ASP A 307 -6.45 -17.46 -2.66
C ASP A 307 -7.22 -17.58 -3.98
N LEU A 308 -6.77 -18.50 -4.83
CA LEU A 308 -7.32 -18.73 -6.16
C LEU A 308 -7.61 -20.22 -6.29
N ASP A 309 -8.89 -20.56 -6.44
CA ASP A 309 -9.33 -21.91 -6.78
C ASP A 309 -9.97 -21.87 -8.16
N LYS A 310 -9.33 -22.50 -9.15
CA LYS A 310 -9.76 -22.47 -10.56
C LYS A 310 -10.07 -21.05 -11.08
N ALA A 311 -9.28 -20.08 -10.64
CA ALA A 311 -9.46 -18.67 -10.99
C ALA A 311 -8.26 -18.13 -11.75
N ASP A 312 -8.53 -17.23 -12.70
CA ASP A 312 -7.52 -16.59 -13.54
C ASP A 312 -7.18 -15.19 -13.05
N ILE A 313 -5.93 -14.76 -13.23
CA ILE A 313 -5.54 -13.37 -13.05
C ILE A 313 -4.97 -12.81 -14.35
N ILE A 314 -5.49 -11.66 -14.76
CA ILE A 314 -5.14 -11.03 -16.04
C ILE A 314 -4.71 -9.58 -15.78
N ASP A 315 -3.52 -9.18 -16.21
CA ASP A 315 -3.04 -7.78 -16.14
C ASP A 315 -3.20 -7.10 -14.76
N THR A 316 -2.99 -7.85 -13.67
CA THR A 316 -3.10 -7.30 -12.31
C THR A 316 -1.73 -6.83 -11.82
N LYS A 317 -1.69 -5.60 -11.30
CA LYS A 317 -0.47 -4.94 -10.82
C LYS A 317 -0.42 -4.98 -9.30
N LEU A 318 0.59 -5.65 -8.75
CA LEU A 318 0.84 -5.72 -7.32
C LEU A 318 1.99 -4.81 -6.94
N ALA A 319 1.78 -3.94 -5.95
CA ALA A 319 2.82 -3.10 -5.39
C ALA A 319 2.73 -3.10 -3.87
N TYR A 320 3.87 -3.29 -3.21
CA TYR A 320 3.96 -3.03 -1.79
C TYR A 320 4.04 -1.51 -1.59
N ASP A 321 3.11 -0.96 -0.84
CA ASP A 321 3.10 0.46 -0.53
C ASP A 321 2.53 0.67 0.87
N GLU A 322 3.15 1.56 1.64
CA GLU A 322 2.70 1.99 2.95
C GLU A 322 2.59 3.52 2.92
N LEU A 323 1.44 4.05 3.36
CA LEU A 323 1.17 5.47 3.20
C LEU A 323 2.22 6.34 3.91
N VAL A 324 2.76 5.92 5.04
CA VAL A 324 3.55 6.83 5.91
C VAL A 324 4.81 6.22 6.48
N ASN A 325 4.90 4.90 6.45
CA ASN A 325 5.96 4.19 7.14
C ASN A 325 7.01 3.73 6.16
N GLU A 326 8.24 3.67 6.67
CA GLU A 326 9.25 2.86 6.03
C GLU A 326 8.75 1.41 5.97
N PRO A 327 8.98 0.69 4.85
CA PRO A 327 8.60 -0.70 4.70
C PRO A 327 8.99 -1.48 5.94
N LYS A 328 8.02 -2.04 6.67
CA LYS A 328 8.33 -2.99 7.75
C LYS A 328 8.89 -4.24 7.08
N PRO A 329 10.18 -4.59 7.26
CA PRO A 329 10.83 -5.59 6.42
C PRO A 329 10.11 -6.94 6.42
N GLU A 330 9.53 -7.32 7.56
CA GLU A 330 8.78 -8.56 7.69
C GLU A 330 7.46 -8.57 6.92
N ARG A 331 6.71 -7.46 6.92
CA ARG A 331 5.46 -7.36 6.15
C ARG A 331 5.73 -7.30 4.66
N SER A 332 6.74 -6.52 4.26
CA SER A 332 7.20 -6.45 2.87
C SER A 332 7.64 -7.82 2.36
N ARG A 333 8.35 -8.60 3.18
CA ARG A 333 8.72 -10.00 2.88
C ARG A 333 7.50 -10.88 2.61
N ILE A 334 6.50 -10.86 3.50
CA ILE A 334 5.27 -11.66 3.35
C ILE A 334 4.51 -11.24 2.08
N PHE A 335 4.38 -9.93 1.84
CA PHE A 335 3.73 -9.41 0.64
C PHE A 335 4.44 -9.90 -0.63
N HIS A 336 5.76 -9.72 -0.71
CA HIS A 336 6.53 -10.09 -1.90
C HIS A 336 6.57 -11.60 -2.12
N ARG A 337 6.57 -12.40 -1.05
CA ARG A 337 6.39 -13.86 -1.15
C ARG A 337 5.07 -14.23 -1.81
N ASN A 338 3.97 -13.60 -1.38
CA ASN A 338 2.64 -13.87 -1.94
C ASN A 338 2.54 -13.39 -3.39
N ALA A 339 3.06 -12.19 -3.69
CA ALA A 339 3.10 -11.64 -5.05
C ALA A 339 3.94 -12.51 -5.99
N LYS A 340 5.10 -13.00 -5.54
CA LYS A 340 5.96 -13.94 -6.28
C LYS A 340 5.21 -15.21 -6.65
N LEU A 341 4.57 -15.87 -5.68
CA LEU A 341 3.80 -17.09 -5.92
C LEU A 341 2.65 -16.83 -6.90
N LEU A 342 2.02 -15.66 -6.81
CA LEU A 342 0.96 -15.27 -7.73
C LEU A 342 1.47 -15.13 -9.16
N TYR A 343 2.47 -14.28 -9.40
CA TYR A 343 3.00 -14.06 -10.75
C TYR A 343 3.60 -15.33 -11.37
N SER A 344 4.17 -16.21 -10.54
CA SER A 344 4.63 -17.52 -10.99
C SER A 344 3.50 -18.39 -11.53
N ARG A 345 2.39 -18.48 -10.79
CA ARG A 345 1.21 -19.25 -11.21
C ARG A 345 0.62 -18.72 -12.52
N LEU A 346 0.76 -17.43 -12.76
CA LEU A 346 0.29 -16.75 -13.97
C LEU A 346 1.25 -16.84 -15.16
N GLY A 347 2.43 -17.45 -14.99
CA GLY A 347 3.41 -17.55 -16.06
C GLY A 347 4.13 -16.23 -16.38
N TYR A 348 4.25 -15.32 -15.40
CA TYR A 348 5.05 -14.09 -15.52
C TYR A 348 6.36 -14.21 -14.71
N PRO A 349 7.36 -14.98 -15.20
CA PRO A 349 8.58 -15.28 -14.44
C PRO A 349 9.43 -14.03 -14.14
N ASP A 350 9.45 -13.03 -15.03
CA ASP A 350 10.21 -11.79 -14.81
C ASP A 350 9.65 -10.98 -13.61
N LEU A 351 8.33 -10.86 -13.50
CA LEU A 351 7.67 -10.17 -12.38
C LEU A 351 7.79 -10.98 -11.08
N ALA A 352 7.69 -12.31 -11.17
CA ALA A 352 7.93 -13.18 -10.03
C ALA A 352 9.37 -13.05 -9.53
N GLY A 353 10.35 -12.99 -10.43
CA GLY A 353 11.76 -12.73 -10.14
C GLY A 353 12.00 -11.38 -9.48
N GLU A 354 11.35 -10.32 -9.95
CA GLU A 354 11.43 -9.00 -9.31
C GLU A 354 10.93 -9.05 -7.85
N HIS A 355 9.80 -9.71 -7.61
CA HIS A 355 9.29 -9.88 -6.24
C HIS A 355 10.17 -10.83 -5.40
N TYR A 356 10.78 -11.85 -5.98
CA TYR A 356 11.78 -12.68 -5.28
C TYR A 356 12.99 -11.85 -4.83
N PHE A 357 13.51 -10.98 -5.71
CA PHE A 357 14.58 -10.05 -5.36
C PHE A 357 14.18 -9.14 -4.19
N MET A 358 12.97 -8.57 -4.22
CA MET A 358 12.46 -7.71 -3.15
C MET A 358 12.20 -8.49 -1.83
N GLU A 359 11.78 -9.75 -1.91
CA GLU A 359 11.62 -10.63 -0.75
C GLU A 359 12.97 -10.87 -0.03
N GLU A 360 14.01 -11.24 -0.77
CA GLU A 360 15.35 -11.47 -0.19
C GLU A 360 15.97 -10.16 0.32
N LYS A 361 15.75 -9.04 -0.37
CA LYS A 361 16.17 -7.71 0.11
C LYS A 361 15.50 -7.35 1.44
N SER A 362 14.20 -7.62 1.57
CA SER A 362 13.43 -7.37 2.80
C SER A 362 13.90 -8.28 3.94
N LYS A 363 14.21 -9.55 3.65
CA LYS A 363 14.81 -10.50 4.59
C LYS A 363 16.19 -10.03 5.08
N ARG A 364 17.03 -9.50 4.19
CA ARG A 364 18.33 -8.89 4.55
C ARG A 364 18.14 -7.69 5.48
N GLN A 365 17.21 -6.79 5.16
CA GLN A 365 16.88 -5.64 6.00
C GLN A 365 16.39 -6.08 7.38
N ASN A 366 15.57 -7.13 7.48
CA ASN A 366 15.14 -7.68 8.76
C ASN A 366 16.31 -8.22 9.59
N LEU A 367 17.28 -8.91 8.97
CA LEU A 367 18.50 -9.35 9.66
C LEU A 367 19.35 -8.16 10.14
N TRP A 368 19.38 -7.08 9.36
CA TRP A 368 20.10 -5.85 9.71
C TRP A 368 19.45 -5.11 10.88
N THR A 369 18.12 -5.03 10.93
CA THR A 369 17.41 -4.43 12.07
C THR A 369 17.57 -5.24 13.36
N ILE A 370 17.66 -6.57 13.24
CA ILE A 370 18.04 -7.45 14.36
C ILE A 370 19.47 -7.13 14.84
N PHE A 371 20.43 -7.00 13.92
CA PHE A 371 21.82 -6.69 14.24
C PHE A 371 21.99 -5.31 14.90
N ASN A 372 21.33 -4.28 14.38
CA ASN A 372 21.42 -2.91 14.90
C ASN A 372 20.78 -2.72 16.29
N GLY A 373 20.30 -3.80 16.93
CA GLY A 373 19.80 -3.75 18.30
C GLY A 373 18.41 -3.12 18.43
N THR A 374 17.69 -2.89 17.32
CA THR A 374 16.30 -2.40 17.37
C THR A 374 15.38 -3.41 18.05
N VAL A 375 15.73 -4.70 18.01
CA VAL A 375 15.01 -5.78 18.69
C VAL A 375 15.67 -6.07 20.04
N LYS A 376 15.04 -5.62 21.13
CA LYS A 376 15.48 -5.93 22.50
C LYS A 376 15.35 -7.44 22.77
N ASN A 377 16.26 -8.00 23.60
CA ASN A 377 16.24 -9.38 24.13
C ASN A 377 16.81 -10.51 23.26
N LYS A 378 17.76 -10.25 22.34
CA LYS A 378 18.46 -11.32 21.63
C LYS A 378 19.88 -11.56 22.15
N GLY A 379 20.31 -12.83 22.14
CA GLY A 379 21.66 -13.21 22.58
C GLY A 379 22.74 -12.73 21.59
N LEU A 380 23.97 -12.50 22.08
CA LEU A 380 25.10 -12.03 21.26
C LEU A 380 25.37 -12.94 20.04
N VAL A 381 25.23 -14.25 20.20
CA VAL A 381 25.41 -15.23 19.11
C VAL A 381 24.42 -14.98 17.96
N GLU A 382 23.16 -14.67 18.28
CA GLU A 382 22.14 -14.37 17.26
C GLU A 382 22.44 -13.06 16.53
N ILE A 383 22.94 -12.05 17.25
CA ILE A 383 23.32 -10.75 16.69
C ILE A 383 24.46 -10.94 15.68
N PHE A 384 25.55 -11.61 16.06
CA PHE A 384 26.67 -11.89 15.16
C PHE A 384 26.25 -12.78 13.98
N SER A 385 25.45 -13.82 14.23
CA SER A 385 24.92 -14.67 13.15
C SER A 385 24.09 -13.86 12.15
N SER A 386 23.26 -12.93 12.64
CA SER A 386 22.45 -12.05 11.79
C SER A 386 23.31 -11.10 10.97
N PHE A 387 24.40 -10.58 11.53
CA PHE A 387 25.37 -9.74 10.82
C PHE A 387 26.04 -10.49 9.66
N PHE A 388 26.60 -11.67 9.92
CA PHE A 388 27.29 -12.45 8.87
C PHE A 388 26.31 -12.89 7.78
N LYS A 389 25.09 -13.31 8.15
CA LYS A 389 24.04 -13.63 7.18
C LYS A 389 23.64 -12.41 6.35
N SER A 390 23.39 -11.27 6.98
CA SER A 390 23.02 -10.03 6.28
C SER A 390 24.14 -9.56 5.34
N SER A 391 25.39 -9.65 5.78
CA SER A 391 26.58 -9.31 4.97
C SER A 391 26.75 -10.25 3.77
N GLY A 392 26.59 -11.56 3.98
CA GLY A 392 26.60 -12.54 2.89
C GLY A 392 25.49 -12.27 1.87
N MET A 393 24.28 -11.94 2.34
CA MET A 393 23.17 -11.53 1.48
C MET A 393 23.44 -10.21 0.74
N LEU A 394 24.17 -9.27 1.34
CA LEU A 394 24.56 -8.02 0.68
C LEU A 394 25.56 -8.29 -0.46
N LEU A 395 26.57 -9.12 -0.21
CA LEU A 395 27.53 -9.53 -1.23
C LEU A 395 26.82 -10.23 -2.40
N GLN A 396 25.86 -11.10 -2.10
CA GLN A 396 25.00 -11.69 -3.13
C GLN A 396 24.20 -10.60 -3.88
N GLU A 397 23.51 -9.69 -3.19
CA GLU A 397 22.75 -8.62 -3.86
C GLU A 397 23.60 -7.81 -4.84
N LEU A 398 24.80 -7.41 -4.41
CA LEU A 398 25.75 -6.63 -5.21
C LEU A 398 26.31 -7.45 -6.38
N TYR A 399 26.70 -8.70 -6.13
CA TYR A 399 27.41 -9.51 -7.12
C TYR A 399 26.51 -10.06 -8.23
N TRP A 400 25.40 -10.70 -7.88
CA TRP A 400 24.50 -11.34 -8.87
C TRP A 400 23.01 -11.00 -8.68
N GLY A 401 22.67 -10.12 -7.72
CA GLY A 401 21.29 -9.74 -7.44
C GLY A 401 20.37 -10.93 -7.12
N TYR A 402 20.87 -11.87 -6.32
CA TYR A 402 20.18 -13.13 -5.97
C TYR A 402 19.83 -14.04 -7.17
N GLY A 403 20.47 -13.84 -8.33
CA GLY A 403 20.19 -14.57 -9.57
C GLY A 403 19.21 -13.85 -10.51
N GLU A 404 18.55 -12.79 -10.06
CA GLU A 404 17.52 -12.08 -10.84
C GLU A 404 18.09 -10.93 -11.69
N LYS A 405 19.31 -10.48 -11.38
CA LYS A 405 19.96 -9.33 -12.04
C LYS A 405 21.30 -9.73 -12.65
N PRO A 406 21.32 -10.44 -13.80
CA PRO A 406 22.56 -10.86 -14.47
C PRO A 406 23.52 -9.70 -14.75
N LEU A 407 23.00 -8.50 -15.04
CA LEU A 407 23.81 -7.31 -15.28
C LEU A 407 24.65 -6.88 -14.08
N ASN A 408 24.28 -7.27 -12.85
CA ASN A 408 25.09 -7.01 -11.66
C ASN A 408 26.42 -7.78 -11.70
N ILE A 409 26.44 -8.95 -12.34
CA ILE A 409 27.66 -9.75 -12.49
C ILE A 409 28.65 -8.99 -13.36
N ILE A 410 28.22 -8.49 -14.51
CA ILE A 410 29.08 -7.72 -15.43
C ILE A 410 29.67 -6.48 -14.73
N LYS A 411 28.83 -5.73 -13.99
CA LYS A 411 29.27 -4.56 -13.21
C LYS A 411 30.29 -4.96 -12.14
N SER A 412 30.01 -6.02 -11.40
CA SER A 412 30.89 -6.52 -10.34
C SER A 412 32.22 -7.00 -10.88
N VAL A 413 32.21 -7.70 -12.01
CA VAL A 413 33.42 -8.14 -12.74
C VAL A 413 34.26 -6.94 -13.16
N ALA A 414 33.65 -5.91 -13.76
CA ALA A 414 34.37 -4.70 -14.14
C ALA A 414 35.04 -4.02 -12.93
N VAL A 415 34.34 -3.95 -11.78
CA VAL A 415 34.90 -3.41 -10.54
C VAL A 415 36.04 -4.29 -10.00
N ILE A 416 35.90 -5.61 -10.00
CA ILE A 416 36.94 -6.54 -9.54
C ILE A 416 38.20 -6.42 -10.40
N ILE A 417 38.05 -6.41 -11.73
CA ILE A 417 39.16 -6.21 -12.68
C ILE A 417 39.84 -4.87 -12.42
N PHE A 418 39.08 -3.80 -12.24
CA PHE A 418 39.62 -2.47 -11.95
C PHE A 418 40.37 -2.43 -10.61
N LEU A 419 39.83 -3.02 -9.55
CA LEU A 419 40.49 -3.08 -8.24
C LEU A 419 41.77 -3.91 -8.29
N PHE A 420 41.78 -5.02 -9.04
CA PHE A 420 42.97 -5.83 -9.23
C PHE A 420 44.04 -5.09 -10.05
N ALA A 421 43.63 -4.38 -11.10
CA ALA A 421 44.54 -3.52 -11.87
C ALA A 421 45.16 -2.42 -11.01
N MET A 422 44.36 -1.78 -10.15
CA MET A 422 44.86 -0.81 -9.18
C MET A 422 45.83 -1.42 -8.17
N PHE A 423 45.55 -2.64 -7.68
CA PHE A 423 46.46 -3.37 -6.79
C PHE A 423 47.82 -3.64 -7.46
N LEU A 424 47.83 -4.07 -8.73
CA LEU A 424 49.06 -4.30 -9.49
C LEU A 424 49.82 -3.01 -9.78
N PHE A 425 49.11 -1.95 -10.19
CA PHE A 425 49.67 -0.63 -10.45
C PHE A 425 50.42 -0.07 -9.24
N LEU A 426 49.88 -0.27 -8.04
CA LEU A 426 50.45 0.21 -6.77
C LEU A 426 51.50 -0.72 -6.15
N SER A 427 51.61 -1.96 -6.62
CA SER A 427 52.52 -2.95 -6.03
C SER A 427 53.91 -2.86 -6.66
N ASP A 428 54.91 -2.45 -5.87
CA ASP A 428 56.32 -2.35 -6.30
C ASP A 428 56.88 -3.67 -6.84
N ASN A 429 56.27 -4.80 -6.45
CA ASN A 429 56.69 -6.14 -6.86
C ASN A 429 56.01 -6.63 -8.15
N SER A 430 55.15 -5.82 -8.79
CA SER A 430 54.52 -6.17 -10.06
C SER A 430 55.39 -5.75 -11.23
N SER A 431 55.46 -6.58 -12.27
CA SER A 431 56.05 -6.18 -13.56
C SER A 431 55.28 -5.05 -14.26
N THR A 432 54.05 -4.74 -13.81
CA THR A 432 53.21 -3.65 -14.33
C THR A 432 53.14 -2.44 -13.40
N HIS A 433 54.07 -2.33 -12.45
CA HIS A 433 54.11 -1.23 -11.49
C HIS A 433 54.16 0.13 -12.20
N LEU A 434 53.30 1.07 -11.79
CA LEU A 434 53.10 2.39 -12.42
C LEU A 434 52.66 2.38 -13.90
N GLU A 435 52.33 1.21 -14.47
CA GLU A 435 51.86 1.06 -15.85
C GLU A 435 50.39 0.64 -15.90
N PHE A 436 49.49 1.60 -15.63
CA PHE A 436 48.06 1.33 -15.45
C PHE A 436 47.41 0.56 -16.62
N TYR A 437 47.85 0.84 -17.85
CA TYR A 437 47.36 0.16 -19.05
C TYR A 437 47.72 -1.34 -19.05
N HIS A 438 48.98 -1.67 -18.77
CA HIS A 438 49.42 -3.06 -18.67
C HIS A 438 48.80 -3.77 -17.46
N SER A 439 48.60 -3.08 -16.34
CA SER A 439 47.89 -3.63 -15.17
C SER A 439 46.44 -4.00 -15.50
N ILE A 440 45.73 -3.16 -16.27
CA ILE A 440 44.37 -3.49 -16.75
C ILE A 440 44.39 -4.70 -17.68
N ILE A 441 45.26 -4.70 -18.69
CA ILE A 441 45.36 -5.83 -19.64
C ILE A 441 45.63 -7.12 -18.88
N PHE A 442 46.64 -7.14 -18.01
CA PHE A 442 46.97 -8.33 -17.23
C PHE A 442 45.82 -8.77 -16.32
N SER A 443 45.06 -7.83 -15.75
CA SER A 443 43.86 -8.14 -14.96
C SER A 443 42.75 -8.77 -15.80
N ILE A 444 42.50 -8.27 -17.01
CA ILE A 444 41.54 -8.85 -17.96
C ILE A 444 41.99 -10.25 -18.39
N GLN A 445 43.27 -10.44 -18.71
CA GLN A 445 43.83 -11.73 -19.08
C GLN A 445 43.70 -12.74 -17.94
N SER A 446 44.09 -12.34 -16.72
CA SER A 446 43.99 -13.15 -15.52
C SER A 446 42.54 -13.54 -15.22
N PHE A 447 41.59 -12.64 -15.43
CA PHE A 447 40.18 -12.91 -15.19
C PHE A 447 39.54 -13.79 -16.28
N THR A 448 39.86 -13.54 -17.55
CA THR A 448 39.23 -14.24 -18.69
C THR A 448 39.95 -15.51 -19.10
N ASN A 449 41.18 -15.74 -18.62
CA ASN A 449 42.11 -16.76 -19.10
C ASN A 449 42.45 -16.63 -20.60
N ILE A 450 42.35 -15.42 -21.16
CA ILE A 450 42.70 -15.14 -22.54
C ILE A 450 43.99 -14.31 -22.54
N GLU A 451 45.06 -14.87 -23.09
CA GLU A 451 46.33 -14.16 -23.26
C GLU A 451 46.25 -13.17 -24.44
N ILE A 452 46.64 -11.92 -24.22
CA ILE A 452 46.60 -10.82 -25.23
C ILE A 452 48.00 -10.27 -25.51
N VAL A 453 48.81 -10.17 -24.46
CA VAL A 453 50.15 -9.59 -24.38
C VAL A 453 50.91 -10.44 -23.38
N ASP A 454 52.14 -10.83 -23.73
CA ASP A 454 53.01 -11.62 -22.87
C ASP A 454 53.51 -10.75 -21.69
N ILE A 455 52.82 -10.88 -20.55
CA ILE A 455 53.16 -10.21 -19.29
C ILE A 455 53.33 -11.29 -18.23
N THR A 456 54.56 -11.48 -17.76
CA THR A 456 54.89 -12.43 -16.71
C THR A 456 55.07 -11.73 -15.36
N GLN A 457 54.76 -12.43 -14.26
CA GLN A 457 54.93 -11.95 -12.90
C GLN A 457 55.84 -12.91 -12.13
N ASP A 458 56.93 -12.40 -11.57
CA ASP A 458 57.86 -13.23 -10.78
C ASP A 458 57.37 -13.43 -9.33
N ASN A 459 56.50 -12.55 -8.85
CA ASN A 459 56.04 -12.56 -7.46
C ASN A 459 54.97 -13.64 -7.22
N LEU A 460 55.25 -14.54 -6.26
CA LEU A 460 54.35 -15.63 -5.88
C LEU A 460 52.96 -15.15 -5.41
N VAL A 461 52.88 -14.04 -4.67
CA VAL A 461 51.61 -13.51 -4.16
C VAL A 461 50.75 -13.00 -5.31
N ILE A 462 51.35 -12.32 -6.29
CA ILE A 462 50.64 -11.84 -7.48
C ILE A 462 50.16 -13.03 -8.33
N ASN A 463 50.99 -14.06 -8.51
CA ASN A 463 50.60 -15.28 -9.23
C ASN A 463 49.44 -16.02 -8.56
N LEU A 464 49.46 -16.12 -7.22
CA LEU A 464 48.35 -16.70 -6.46
C LEU A 464 47.08 -15.86 -6.60
N ALA A 465 47.19 -14.53 -6.50
CA ALA A 465 46.05 -13.64 -6.66
C ALA A 465 45.45 -13.67 -8.07
N SER A 466 46.30 -13.75 -9.11
CA SER A 466 45.88 -13.97 -10.51
C SER A 466 45.16 -15.31 -10.67
N SER A 467 45.66 -16.38 -10.03
CA SER A 467 45.01 -17.70 -10.04
C SER A 467 43.62 -17.67 -9.38
N VAL A 468 43.48 -16.94 -8.27
CA VAL A 468 42.18 -16.71 -7.61
C VAL A 468 41.24 -15.90 -8.52
N LEU A 469 41.75 -14.86 -9.18
CA LEU A 469 40.97 -14.04 -10.10
C LEU A 469 40.46 -14.85 -11.31
N SER A 470 41.30 -15.72 -11.86
CA SER A 470 40.95 -16.68 -12.92
C SER A 470 39.81 -17.61 -12.50
N PHE A 471 39.89 -18.17 -11.29
CA PHE A 471 38.82 -18.99 -10.72
C PHE A 471 37.51 -18.19 -10.59
N PHE A 472 37.58 -16.94 -10.11
CA PHE A 472 36.41 -16.05 -10.08
C PHE A 472 35.86 -15.75 -11.47
N GLY A 473 36.70 -15.65 -12.50
CA GLY A 473 36.29 -15.55 -13.89
C GLY A 473 35.40 -16.72 -14.32
N LEU A 474 35.86 -17.95 -14.10
CA LEU A 474 35.10 -19.16 -14.40
C LEU A 474 33.78 -19.22 -13.63
N VAL A 475 33.80 -18.92 -12.33
CA VAL A 475 32.59 -18.88 -11.50
C VAL A 475 31.62 -17.81 -12.00
N SER A 476 32.11 -16.62 -12.37
CA SER A 476 31.29 -15.52 -12.89
C SER A 476 30.53 -15.92 -14.16
N ILE A 477 31.20 -16.61 -15.08
CA ILE A 477 30.58 -17.12 -16.31
C ILE A 477 29.50 -18.14 -15.96
N GLY A 478 29.80 -19.09 -15.07
CA GLY A 478 28.82 -20.09 -14.61
C GLY A 478 27.60 -19.44 -13.96
N LEU A 479 27.81 -18.43 -13.12
CA LEU A 479 26.74 -17.67 -12.47
C LEU A 479 25.94 -16.82 -13.45
N LEU A 480 26.59 -16.24 -14.46
CA LEU A 480 25.91 -15.49 -15.52
C LEU A 480 24.99 -16.42 -16.32
N ILE A 481 25.49 -17.57 -16.75
CA ILE A 481 24.70 -18.58 -17.45
C ILE A 481 23.55 -19.06 -16.56
N ALA A 482 23.81 -19.35 -15.28
CA ALA A 482 22.78 -19.78 -14.33
C ALA A 482 21.70 -18.71 -14.12
N SER A 483 22.07 -17.42 -14.02
CA SER A 483 21.11 -16.32 -13.87
C SER A 483 20.27 -16.09 -15.12
N LEU A 484 20.85 -16.25 -16.32
CA LEU A 484 20.11 -16.18 -17.58
C LEU A 484 19.16 -17.38 -17.72
N ALA A 485 19.57 -18.57 -17.29
CA ALA A 485 18.72 -19.75 -17.27
C ALA A 485 17.61 -19.65 -16.20
N ALA A 486 17.90 -19.03 -15.06
CA ALA A 486 16.94 -18.84 -13.97
C ALA A 486 15.74 -17.96 -14.36
N LYS A 487 15.87 -17.10 -15.38
CA LYS A 487 14.72 -16.37 -15.94
C LYS A 487 13.64 -17.28 -16.54
N ALA A 488 13.97 -18.54 -16.85
CA ALA A 488 13.00 -19.55 -17.28
C ALA A 488 12.42 -20.37 -16.11
N LYS A 489 12.82 -20.07 -14.86
CA LYS A 489 12.40 -20.85 -13.68
C LYS A 489 10.94 -20.61 -13.35
N ASN A 490 10.24 -21.70 -13.06
CA ASN A 490 8.91 -21.66 -12.45
C ASN A 490 9.06 -21.61 -10.92
N TYR A 491 8.43 -20.65 -10.25
CA TYR A 491 8.47 -20.45 -8.79
C TYR A 491 7.29 -21.11 -8.05
N ASN A 492 6.53 -21.96 -8.74
CA ASN A 492 5.33 -22.63 -8.21
C ASN A 492 5.62 -23.58 -7.05
#